data_AF-I1CEU3-F1
#
_entry.id   AF-I1CEU3-F1
#
_cell.length_a   1.000
_cell.length_b   1.000
_cell.length_c   1.000
_cell.angle_alpha   90.00
_cell.angle_beta   90.00
_cell.angle_gamma   90.00
#
_symmetry.space_group_name_H-M   'P 1'
#
loop_
_entity.id
_entity.type
_entity.pdbx_description
1 polymer ?
#
loop_
_entity_poly.entity_id
_entity_poly.type
_entity_poly.pdbx_seq_one_letter_code
_entity_poly.pdbx_strand_id
1 'polypeptide(L)'
;MVWLYHSIALSSAVAIFVANAQLNTTSTSSSPPAQTSPSYLSNIVPLSGNVQSYPASNTSIPTGALPSLSFNASGYPEVWKSPPTDSAEVKEAIASINWGLVPNATIRKANSNGDLSMTGYDSTKDPDCWWSASGCVQSKNPVIPPDYYRCPNVGEWGLTYDDGPLTSEAGTWAEPNLYDFLAQHNQKAGLFYIGSNVVQAPAAAQRALADGHTLCVHTWSHPAMTSLSNEAVVAELYWTLRAIKEVTGVTTKCWRPPYGDVDDRVRAIAWQMGLATVIWDEDTDDWNMPGDGGGNLSPSTVDGYFENWIAARKNGSDSSTGHIILQHELNNATVSMAEKWLPEIQQVFNVMPWNQCFNISQPYWEKNFVYPTLNGSTPSTNTTVSQNVTVTASIGSAAAVQSSPPSSASVSSSNRNSTTSSGIRLSSSGFVSCLIGMIVIAYAI
;
A
#
# COMPACT_ATOMS: atom_id res chain seq x y z
N MET A 1 -40.70 -82.37 13.58
CA MET A 1 -41.27 -82.09 14.92
C MET A 1 -40.81 -80.71 15.33
N VAL A 2 -41.79 -79.83 15.53
CA VAL A 2 -41.70 -78.41 15.85
C VAL A 2 -41.41 -78.22 17.33
N TRP A 3 -40.55 -77.28 17.73
CA TRP A 3 -40.73 -76.51 18.98
C TRP A 3 -40.22 -75.07 18.79
N LEU A 4 -41.12 -74.12 19.00
CA LEU A 4 -40.89 -72.66 18.99
C LEU A 4 -40.16 -72.23 20.27
N TYR A 5 -39.27 -71.23 20.17
CA TYR A 5 -38.95 -70.32 21.27
C TYR A 5 -39.03 -68.87 20.81
N HIS A 6 -39.74 -68.06 21.59
CA HIS A 6 -39.93 -66.63 21.44
C HIS A 6 -38.69 -65.86 21.92
N SER A 7 -38.22 -64.90 21.13
CA SER A 7 -37.22 -63.91 21.54
C SER A 7 -37.90 -62.64 22.03
N ILE A 8 -37.63 -62.26 23.28
CA ILE A 8 -38.02 -60.99 23.88
C ILE A 8 -36.86 -60.00 23.69
N ALA A 9 -37.16 -58.85 23.08
CA ALA A 9 -36.23 -57.74 22.93
C ALA A 9 -36.18 -56.91 24.22
N LEU A 10 -34.99 -56.66 24.74
CA LEU A 10 -34.72 -55.57 25.69
C LEU A 10 -33.73 -54.59 25.06
N SER A 11 -34.21 -53.37 24.88
CA SER A 11 -33.42 -52.20 24.47
C SER A 11 -32.53 -51.76 25.63
N SER A 12 -31.23 -51.62 25.38
CA SER A 12 -30.28 -50.96 26.29
C SER A 12 -29.58 -49.85 25.51
N ALA A 13 -29.85 -48.61 25.90
CA ALA A 13 -29.25 -47.42 25.33
C ALA A 13 -27.75 -47.37 25.68
N VAL A 14 -26.90 -47.33 24.65
CA VAL A 14 -25.47 -47.08 24.79
C VAL A 14 -25.26 -45.57 24.78
N ALA A 15 -24.88 -45.01 25.92
CA ALA A 15 -24.35 -43.66 26.01
C ALA A 15 -22.92 -43.67 25.45
N ILE A 16 -22.75 -43.17 24.22
CA ILE A 16 -21.42 -42.95 23.62
C ILE A 16 -20.87 -41.65 24.21
N PHE A 17 -19.92 -41.78 25.14
CA PHE A 17 -19.03 -40.69 25.49
C PHE A 17 -18.12 -40.43 24.29
N VAL A 18 -18.43 -39.40 23.50
CA VAL A 18 -17.46 -38.84 22.56
C VAL A 18 -16.44 -38.08 23.39
N ALA A 19 -15.28 -38.70 23.62
CA ALA A 19 -14.13 -37.98 24.12
C ALA A 19 -13.74 -36.96 23.05
N ASN A 20 -14.07 -35.69 23.29
CA ASN A 20 -13.44 -34.58 22.58
C ASN A 20 -11.95 -34.62 22.92
N ALA A 21 -11.15 -35.21 22.02
CA ALA A 21 -9.72 -35.00 22.02
C ALA A 21 -9.50 -33.51 21.73
N GLN A 22 -9.34 -32.72 22.79
CA GLN A 22 -8.69 -31.42 22.71
C GLN A 22 -7.29 -31.69 22.16
N LEU A 23 -7.09 -31.37 20.89
CA LEU A 23 -5.77 -31.18 20.32
C LEU A 23 -5.15 -29.95 21.01
N ASN A 24 -4.58 -30.17 22.19
CA ASN A 24 -3.53 -29.29 22.71
C ASN A 24 -2.28 -29.55 21.87
N THR A 25 -2.27 -29.01 20.66
CA THR A 25 -1.04 -28.83 19.90
C THR A 25 -0.38 -27.54 20.41
N THR A 26 0.43 -27.66 21.45
CA THR A 26 1.50 -26.70 21.72
C THR A 26 2.56 -26.86 20.63
N SER A 27 2.26 -26.41 19.43
CA SER A 27 3.30 -26.06 18.45
C SER A 27 3.68 -24.61 18.71
N THR A 28 4.72 -24.37 19.49
CA THR A 28 5.45 -23.12 19.42
C THR A 28 6.14 -23.08 18.06
N SER A 29 5.41 -22.74 16.99
CA SER A 29 6.04 -22.46 15.72
C SER A 29 6.85 -21.18 15.89
N SER A 30 8.18 -21.30 15.89
CA SER A 30 9.11 -20.18 15.88
C SER A 30 9.17 -19.47 14.53
N SER A 31 8.12 -19.59 13.72
CA SER A 31 8.02 -19.04 12.37
C SER A 31 6.77 -18.17 12.31
N PRO A 32 6.84 -17.03 11.59
CA PRO A 32 5.67 -16.20 11.36
C PRO A 32 4.50 -17.01 10.78
N PRO A 33 3.26 -16.77 11.24
CA PRO A 33 2.10 -17.44 10.66
C PRO A 33 2.02 -17.08 9.18
N ALA A 34 1.70 -18.06 8.34
CA ALA A 34 1.49 -17.80 6.92
C ALA A 34 0.33 -16.82 6.74
N GLN A 35 0.53 -15.81 5.89
CA GLN A 35 -0.54 -14.89 5.52
C GLN A 35 -1.52 -15.56 4.56
N THR A 36 -2.77 -15.10 4.60
CA THR A 36 -3.82 -15.47 3.64
C THR A 36 -4.45 -14.23 3.05
N SER A 37 -5.06 -14.35 1.86
CA SER A 37 -5.82 -13.26 1.27
C SER A 37 -6.91 -12.78 2.25
N PRO A 38 -7.00 -11.47 2.55
CA PRO A 38 -7.95 -10.96 3.53
C PRO A 38 -9.41 -11.19 3.11
N SER A 39 -10.12 -12.06 3.83
CA SER A 39 -11.51 -12.43 3.49
C SER A 39 -12.49 -11.26 3.62
N TYR A 40 -12.23 -10.31 4.52
CA TYR A 40 -13.06 -9.12 4.72
C TYR A 40 -13.07 -8.16 3.51
N LEU A 41 -12.25 -8.41 2.48
CA LEU A 41 -12.27 -7.68 1.21
C LEU A 41 -12.95 -8.46 0.06
N SER A 42 -13.44 -9.68 0.29
CA SER A 42 -13.92 -10.55 -0.80
C SER A 42 -15.15 -10.01 -1.53
N ASN A 43 -15.93 -9.16 -0.86
CA ASN A 43 -17.15 -8.57 -1.39
C ASN A 43 -16.93 -7.20 -2.06
N ILE A 44 -15.69 -6.68 -2.03
CA ILE A 44 -15.37 -5.41 -2.68
C ILE A 44 -15.35 -5.64 -4.19
N VAL A 45 -16.26 -4.96 -4.89
CA VAL A 45 -16.38 -5.02 -6.35
C VAL A 45 -15.45 -3.96 -6.94
N PRO A 46 -14.42 -4.35 -7.71
CA PRO A 46 -13.54 -3.39 -8.33
C PRO A 46 -14.24 -2.54 -9.41
N LEU A 47 -13.77 -1.31 -9.58
CA LEU A 47 -14.13 -0.45 -10.69
C LEU A 47 -13.76 -1.10 -12.03
N SER A 48 -14.49 -0.74 -13.08
CA SER A 48 -14.10 -1.10 -14.45
C SER A 48 -12.80 -0.40 -14.84
N GLY A 49 -12.07 -0.95 -15.82
CA GLY A 49 -10.82 -0.38 -16.32
C GLY A 49 -9.55 -0.93 -15.67
N ASN A 50 -9.67 -1.93 -14.80
CA ASN A 50 -8.51 -2.56 -14.17
C ASN A 50 -7.62 -3.29 -15.17
N VAL A 51 -6.33 -3.33 -14.83
CA VAL A 51 -5.25 -3.91 -15.63
C VAL A 51 -5.54 -5.37 -15.98
N GLN A 52 -5.68 -5.64 -17.28
CA GLN A 52 -5.81 -7.01 -17.82
C GLN A 52 -4.48 -7.54 -18.35
N SER A 53 -3.59 -6.63 -18.72
CA SER A 53 -2.26 -6.93 -19.28
C SER A 53 -1.34 -5.73 -19.07
N TYR A 54 -0.05 -6.02 -18.98
CA TYR A 54 0.97 -4.99 -18.91
C TYR A 54 1.56 -4.63 -20.27
N PRO A 55 2.02 -3.39 -20.47
CA PRO A 55 2.80 -2.99 -21.63
C PRO A 55 4.00 -3.94 -21.83
N ALA A 56 4.23 -4.37 -23.08
CA ALA A 56 5.28 -5.33 -23.41
C ALA A 56 6.71 -4.76 -23.23
N SER A 57 6.83 -3.43 -23.28
CA SER A 57 8.03 -2.66 -22.97
C SER A 57 7.62 -1.31 -22.38
N ASN A 58 8.52 -0.63 -21.65
CA ASN A 58 8.15 0.66 -21.07
C ASN A 58 7.96 1.75 -22.14
N THR A 59 8.56 1.59 -23.35
CA THR A 59 8.28 2.48 -24.50
C THR A 59 6.84 2.38 -25.03
N SER A 60 6.07 1.39 -24.56
CA SER A 60 4.65 1.23 -24.90
C SER A 60 3.70 1.70 -23.78
N ILE A 61 4.24 2.19 -22.66
CA ILE A 61 3.44 2.84 -21.61
C ILE A 61 2.88 4.15 -22.20
N PRO A 62 1.54 4.32 -22.24
CA PRO A 62 0.95 5.57 -22.74
C PRO A 62 1.36 6.73 -21.85
N THR A 63 1.66 7.90 -22.41
CA THR A 63 1.83 9.14 -21.65
C THR A 63 0.73 10.15 -21.98
N GLY A 64 0.53 11.14 -21.12
CA GLY A 64 -0.46 12.21 -21.28
C GLY A 64 -1.67 12.06 -20.35
N ALA A 65 -2.68 12.88 -20.61
CA ALA A 65 -3.80 13.10 -19.69
C ALA A 65 -4.50 11.81 -19.22
N LEU A 66 -4.81 11.76 -17.91
CA LEU A 66 -5.60 10.69 -17.32
C LEU A 66 -7.03 10.67 -17.87
N PRO A 67 -7.64 9.47 -18.02
CA PRO A 67 -9.03 9.38 -18.42
C PRO A 67 -9.93 9.97 -17.33
N SER A 68 -11.03 10.60 -17.75
CA SER A 68 -12.08 10.99 -16.81
C SER A 68 -12.73 9.75 -16.21
N LEU A 69 -12.58 9.57 -14.90
CA LEU A 69 -13.15 8.46 -14.16
C LEU A 69 -14.15 8.99 -13.13
N SER A 70 -15.37 8.46 -13.16
CA SER A 70 -16.37 8.75 -12.13
C SER A 70 -16.21 7.73 -11.00
N PHE A 71 -15.89 8.21 -9.80
CA PHE A 71 -15.81 7.40 -8.59
C PHE A 71 -16.76 7.94 -7.54
N ASN A 72 -17.54 7.05 -6.92
CA ASN A 72 -18.42 7.41 -5.82
C ASN A 72 -17.71 7.16 -4.50
N ALA A 73 -17.12 8.20 -3.91
CA ALA A 73 -16.50 8.12 -2.59
C ALA A 73 -17.51 8.06 -1.43
N SER A 74 -18.83 8.03 -1.70
CA SER A 74 -19.83 7.86 -0.65
C SER A 74 -19.64 6.54 0.09
N GLY A 75 -19.56 6.62 1.43
CA GLY A 75 -19.29 5.48 2.30
C GLY A 75 -17.81 5.30 2.67
N TYR A 76 -16.90 6.09 2.09
CA TYR A 76 -15.55 6.24 2.63
C TYR A 76 -15.52 7.23 3.79
N PRO A 77 -14.54 7.11 4.71
CA PRO A 77 -14.30 8.11 5.75
C PRO A 77 -13.96 9.47 5.15
N GLU A 78 -13.99 10.51 5.99
CA GLU A 78 -13.53 11.83 5.57
C GLU A 78 -12.05 11.77 5.17
N VAL A 79 -11.73 12.46 4.07
CA VAL A 79 -10.37 12.52 3.51
C VAL A 79 -9.43 13.18 4.53
N TRP A 80 -8.25 12.60 4.76
CA TRP A 80 -7.24 13.08 5.72
C TRP A 80 -7.71 13.16 7.19
N LYS A 81 -8.78 12.42 7.55
CA LYS A 81 -9.22 12.28 8.95
C LYS A 81 -9.11 10.83 9.39
N SER A 82 -8.83 10.65 10.69
CA SER A 82 -8.80 9.34 11.30
C SER A 82 -10.11 8.60 11.02
N PRO A 83 -10.04 7.39 10.44
CA PRO A 83 -11.23 6.67 10.04
C PRO A 83 -11.97 6.08 11.25
N PRO A 84 -13.28 5.84 11.14
CA PRO A 84 -14.05 5.20 12.19
C PRO A 84 -13.58 3.76 12.42
N THR A 85 -13.56 3.34 13.68
CA THR A 85 -13.21 1.96 14.09
C THR A 85 -14.43 1.05 14.25
N ASP A 86 -15.64 1.60 14.09
CA ASP A 86 -16.89 0.93 14.44
C ASP A 86 -17.78 0.58 13.24
N SER A 87 -17.30 0.80 12.01
CA SER A 87 -17.98 0.32 10.80
C SER A 87 -18.08 -1.21 10.81
N ALA A 88 -19.08 -1.75 10.11
CA ALA A 88 -19.29 -3.19 10.05
C ALA A 88 -18.07 -3.90 9.46
N GLU A 89 -17.46 -3.33 8.43
CA GLU A 89 -16.32 -3.95 7.77
C GLU A 89 -15.03 -3.86 8.59
N VAL A 90 -14.80 -2.75 9.31
CA VAL A 90 -13.66 -2.64 10.23
C VAL A 90 -13.80 -3.61 11.40
N LYS A 91 -15.02 -3.80 11.92
CA LYS A 91 -15.29 -4.82 12.95
C LYS A 91 -15.00 -6.24 12.46
N GLU A 92 -15.29 -6.54 11.19
CA GLU A 92 -14.94 -7.83 10.58
C GLU A 92 -13.42 -8.00 10.47
N ALA A 93 -12.71 -6.96 10.04
CA ALA A 93 -11.24 -6.96 10.01
C ALA A 93 -10.65 -7.16 11.41
N ILE A 94 -11.13 -6.43 12.44
CA ILE A 94 -10.73 -6.59 13.84
C ILE A 94 -10.97 -8.03 14.34
N ALA A 95 -12.11 -8.62 13.99
CA ALA A 95 -12.46 -9.99 14.39
C ALA A 95 -11.57 -11.06 13.73
N SER A 96 -10.90 -10.73 12.62
CA SER A 96 -9.97 -11.63 11.93
C SER A 96 -8.58 -11.71 12.60
N ILE A 97 -8.26 -10.77 13.50
CA ILE A 97 -6.95 -10.69 14.17
C ILE A 97 -6.88 -11.67 15.35
N ASN A 98 -5.82 -12.48 15.39
CA ASN A 98 -5.45 -13.24 16.58
C ASN A 98 -4.66 -12.36 17.54
N TRP A 99 -5.38 -11.71 18.45
CA TRP A 99 -4.79 -10.82 19.47
C TRP A 99 -3.78 -11.51 20.41
N GLY A 100 -3.80 -12.85 20.52
CA GLY A 100 -2.81 -13.60 21.28
C GLY A 100 -1.41 -13.59 20.65
N LEU A 101 -1.29 -13.23 19.36
CA LEU A 101 -0.03 -13.08 18.64
C LEU A 101 0.46 -11.63 18.57
N VAL A 102 -0.33 -10.67 19.06
CA VAL A 102 0.00 -9.25 19.05
C VAL A 102 0.68 -8.87 20.37
N PRO A 103 1.96 -8.44 20.36
CA PRO A 103 2.64 -7.98 21.57
C PRO A 103 1.91 -6.83 22.25
N ASN A 104 1.93 -6.83 23.58
CA ASN A 104 1.36 -5.75 24.38
C ASN A 104 2.38 -4.61 24.54
N ALA A 105 2.68 -3.92 23.44
CA ALA A 105 3.53 -2.73 23.46
C ALA A 105 2.74 -1.52 24.00
N THR A 106 3.44 -0.60 24.67
CA THR A 106 2.81 0.63 25.17
C THR A 106 2.48 1.57 24.02
N ILE A 107 1.22 1.98 23.93
CA ILE A 107 0.78 3.00 22.96
C ILE A 107 1.56 4.30 23.21
N ARG A 108 2.21 4.80 22.16
CA ARG A 108 3.05 6.00 22.19
C ARG A 108 2.21 7.26 22.18
N LYS A 109 2.87 8.40 22.30
CA LYS A 109 2.25 9.71 22.16
C LYS A 109 2.86 10.43 20.98
N ALA A 110 2.01 10.97 20.12
CA ALA A 110 2.39 11.94 19.10
C ALA A 110 1.68 13.27 19.40
N ASN A 111 2.30 14.39 19.06
CA ASN A 111 1.58 15.67 19.03
C ASN A 111 0.75 15.79 17.73
N SER A 112 0.07 16.92 17.54
CA SER A 112 -0.75 17.16 16.34
C SER A 112 0.03 17.20 15.02
N ASN A 113 1.35 17.31 15.11
CA ASN A 113 2.27 17.37 13.97
C ASN A 113 2.84 15.99 13.60
N GLY A 114 2.51 14.95 14.38
CA GLY A 114 3.12 13.63 14.25
C GLY A 114 4.42 13.48 15.03
N ASP A 115 4.92 14.50 15.73
CA ASP A 115 6.17 14.38 16.50
C ASP A 115 5.97 13.41 17.66
N LEU A 116 6.77 12.35 17.65
CA LEU A 116 6.73 11.27 18.63
C LEU A 116 7.41 11.67 19.94
N SER A 117 6.75 11.37 21.06
CA SER A 117 7.35 11.50 22.38
C SER A 117 8.14 10.24 22.74
N MET A 118 9.45 10.39 22.86
CA MET A 118 10.35 9.32 23.33
C MET A 118 10.29 9.11 24.86
N THR A 119 9.44 9.87 25.56
CA THR A 119 9.38 9.86 27.03
C THR A 119 9.01 8.49 27.56
N GLY A 120 9.85 7.92 28.41
CA GLY A 120 9.61 6.63 29.05
C GLY A 120 9.96 5.41 28.17
N TYR A 121 10.52 5.62 26.97
CA TYR A 121 11.06 4.53 26.17
C TYR A 121 12.56 4.33 26.43
N ASP A 122 12.97 3.09 26.67
CA ASP A 122 14.37 2.71 26.82
C ASP A 122 14.92 2.29 25.45
N SER A 123 15.42 3.26 24.66
CA SER A 123 15.94 3.01 23.31
C SER A 123 17.20 2.13 23.29
N THR A 124 17.88 1.99 24.42
CA THR A 124 19.04 1.09 24.53
C THR A 124 18.60 -0.36 24.63
N LYS A 125 17.47 -0.65 25.29
CA LYS A 125 16.90 -2.00 25.37
C LYS A 125 15.95 -2.32 24.23
N ASP A 126 15.27 -1.31 23.69
CA ASP A 126 14.36 -1.42 22.55
C ASP A 126 13.39 -2.61 22.69
N PRO A 127 12.59 -2.64 23.79
CA PRO A 127 11.81 -3.82 24.15
C PRO A 127 10.72 -4.18 23.12
N ASP A 128 10.32 -3.21 22.31
CA ASP A 128 9.21 -3.33 21.35
C ASP A 128 9.69 -3.26 19.89
N CYS A 129 11.00 -3.25 19.64
CA CYS A 129 11.58 -3.00 18.30
C CYS A 129 10.99 -1.73 17.65
N TRP A 130 11.02 -0.61 18.37
CA TRP A 130 10.38 0.61 17.89
C TRP A 130 11.30 1.36 16.94
N TRP A 131 10.97 1.33 15.66
CA TRP A 131 11.84 1.86 14.62
C TRP A 131 12.20 3.34 14.84
N SER A 132 11.24 4.19 15.20
CA SER A 132 11.51 5.62 15.42
C SER A 132 12.47 5.93 16.57
N ALA A 133 12.68 4.98 17.49
CA ALA A 133 13.59 5.15 18.62
C ALA A 133 14.96 4.49 18.41
N SER A 134 15.03 3.39 17.66
CA SER A 134 16.22 2.54 17.58
C SER A 134 16.64 2.13 16.17
N GLY A 135 15.82 2.41 15.15
CA GLY A 135 15.98 1.90 13.79
C GLY A 135 15.77 0.38 13.70
N CYS A 136 15.13 -0.24 14.69
CA CYS A 136 14.95 -1.69 14.72
C CYS A 136 14.03 -2.17 13.59
N VAL A 137 14.55 -3.10 12.78
CA VAL A 137 13.88 -3.72 11.60
C VAL A 137 13.72 -5.24 11.75
N GLN A 138 14.22 -5.80 12.85
CA GLN A 138 14.12 -7.22 13.18
C GLN A 138 13.35 -7.36 14.49
N SER A 139 12.10 -7.81 14.36
CA SER A 139 11.19 -7.96 15.50
C SER A 139 11.82 -8.79 16.62
N LYS A 140 11.53 -8.42 17.89
CA LYS A 140 11.90 -9.24 19.04
C LYS A 140 11.00 -10.46 19.19
N ASN A 141 9.86 -10.49 18.48
CA ASN A 141 8.93 -11.60 18.48
C ASN A 141 9.13 -12.48 17.22
N PRO A 142 9.48 -13.78 17.37
CA PRO A 142 9.76 -14.67 16.23
C PRO A 142 8.55 -14.97 15.33
N VAL A 143 7.33 -14.60 15.76
CA VAL A 143 6.12 -14.75 14.92
C VAL A 143 5.91 -13.55 13.98
N ILE A 144 6.80 -12.56 14.00
CA ILE A 144 6.78 -11.39 13.14
C ILE A 144 8.01 -11.44 12.24
N PRO A 145 7.87 -11.37 10.90
CA PRO A 145 9.00 -11.39 10.01
C PRO A 145 9.82 -10.08 10.10
N PRO A 146 11.08 -10.09 9.66
CA PRO A 146 11.84 -8.85 9.51
C PRO A 146 11.20 -7.93 8.45
N ASP A 147 11.42 -6.64 8.60
CA ASP A 147 10.99 -5.65 7.61
C ASP A 147 11.82 -5.77 6.33
N TYR A 148 11.25 -5.36 5.20
CA TYR A 148 12.03 -5.07 3.99
C TYR A 148 12.63 -3.67 4.12
N TYR A 149 13.94 -3.56 4.31
CA TYR A 149 14.60 -2.28 4.61
C TYR A 149 15.85 -1.98 3.76
N ARG A 150 16.43 -3.00 3.11
CA ARG A 150 17.62 -2.90 2.24
C ARG A 150 17.56 -3.87 1.09
N CYS A 151 17.92 -3.44 -0.12
CA CYS A 151 18.05 -4.34 -1.26
C CYS A 151 19.25 -5.29 -1.03
N PRO A 152 19.13 -6.59 -1.33
CA PRO A 152 20.13 -7.57 -0.94
C PRO A 152 21.43 -7.48 -1.77
N ASN A 153 21.40 -6.96 -3.01
CA ASN A 153 22.58 -6.94 -3.87
C ASN A 153 23.18 -5.54 -4.03
N VAL A 154 24.52 -5.48 -4.01
CA VAL A 154 25.29 -4.24 -4.17
C VAL A 154 24.89 -3.48 -5.42
N GLY A 155 24.64 -2.18 -5.26
CA GLY A 155 24.29 -1.28 -6.36
C GLY A 155 22.83 -1.37 -6.83
N GLU A 156 21.98 -2.16 -6.17
CA GLU A 156 20.52 -2.05 -6.36
C GLU A 156 19.97 -0.80 -5.69
N TRP A 157 19.03 -0.14 -6.37
CA TRP A 157 18.33 1.04 -5.88
C TRP A 157 16.82 0.80 -5.95
N GLY A 158 16.26 0.40 -4.80
CA GLY A 158 14.83 0.20 -4.58
C GLY A 158 14.09 1.53 -4.56
N LEU A 159 13.62 1.96 -5.71
CA LEU A 159 12.91 3.21 -5.93
C LEU A 159 11.50 3.14 -5.33
N THR A 160 11.20 4.05 -4.41
CA THR A 160 9.88 4.17 -3.80
C THR A 160 9.42 5.62 -3.71
N TYR A 161 8.11 5.84 -3.77
CA TYR A 161 7.47 7.13 -3.54
C TYR A 161 6.30 6.98 -2.56
N ASP A 162 6.28 7.79 -1.52
CA ASP A 162 5.21 7.83 -0.52
C ASP A 162 4.21 8.96 -0.80
N ASP A 163 3.09 8.93 -0.07
CA ASP A 163 2.02 9.94 0.00
C ASP A 163 1.16 10.14 -1.24
N GLY A 164 1.36 9.33 -2.28
CA GLY A 164 0.57 9.35 -3.49
C GLY A 164 -0.86 8.77 -3.37
N PRO A 165 -1.61 8.76 -4.49
CA PRO A 165 -1.30 9.48 -5.72
C PRO A 165 -1.43 10.99 -5.55
N LEU A 166 -0.54 11.77 -6.18
CA LEU A 166 -0.62 13.23 -6.11
C LEU A 166 -1.89 13.76 -6.82
N THR A 167 -2.77 14.40 -6.05
CA THR A 167 -4.10 14.80 -6.52
C THR A 167 -4.06 16.06 -7.39
N SER A 168 -5.17 16.34 -8.10
CA SER A 168 -5.31 17.50 -8.99
C SER A 168 -5.09 18.87 -8.32
N GLU A 169 -5.12 18.93 -6.99
CA GLU A 169 -4.86 20.14 -6.20
C GLU A 169 -3.43 20.66 -6.41
N ALA A 170 -2.48 19.77 -6.75
CA ALA A 170 -1.09 20.10 -7.08
C ALA A 170 -0.91 20.72 -8.49
N GLY A 171 -2.01 20.94 -9.23
CA GLY A 171 -1.98 21.59 -10.54
C GLY A 171 -1.21 20.77 -11.57
N THR A 172 -0.21 21.38 -12.22
CA THR A 172 0.58 20.72 -13.27
C THR A 172 1.47 19.59 -12.76
N TRP A 173 1.71 19.52 -11.45
CA TRP A 173 2.54 18.50 -10.81
C TRP A 173 1.74 17.27 -10.39
N ALA A 174 0.41 17.38 -10.38
CA ALA A 174 -0.48 16.26 -10.14
C ALA A 174 -0.24 15.12 -11.13
N GLU A 175 -0.68 13.92 -10.77
CA GLU A 175 -0.62 12.81 -11.70
C GLU A 175 -1.41 13.11 -12.98
N PRO A 176 -0.87 12.75 -14.17
CA PRO A 176 0.13 11.70 -14.39
C PRO A 176 1.58 12.20 -14.55
N ASN A 177 1.96 13.39 -14.06
CA ASN A 177 3.27 13.98 -14.34
C ASN A 177 4.45 13.06 -13.98
N LEU A 178 4.49 12.56 -12.73
CA LEU A 178 5.57 11.68 -12.30
C LEU A 178 5.52 10.33 -13.05
N TYR A 179 4.33 9.78 -13.30
CA TYR A 179 4.21 8.49 -14.01
C TYR A 179 4.65 8.60 -15.48
N ASP A 180 4.34 9.72 -16.14
CA ASP A 180 4.83 10.00 -17.49
C ASP A 180 6.36 10.15 -17.51
N PHE A 181 6.94 10.83 -16.51
CA PHE A 181 8.39 10.95 -16.37
C PHE A 181 9.07 9.59 -16.17
N LEU A 182 8.52 8.74 -15.28
CA LEU A 182 9.02 7.39 -15.03
C LEU A 182 8.94 6.52 -16.29
N ALA A 183 7.82 6.60 -17.04
CA ALA A 183 7.65 5.89 -18.30
C ALA A 183 8.71 6.29 -19.34
N GLN A 184 8.98 7.59 -19.48
CA GLN A 184 10.02 8.11 -20.39
C GLN A 184 11.43 7.62 -20.04
N HIS A 185 11.69 7.36 -18.76
CA HIS A 185 12.97 6.84 -18.25
C HIS A 185 12.98 5.31 -18.11
N ASN A 186 12.00 4.61 -18.70
CA ASN A 186 11.88 3.15 -18.63
C ASN A 186 11.93 2.65 -17.18
N GLN A 187 11.33 3.40 -16.25
CA GLN A 187 11.44 3.17 -14.82
C GLN A 187 10.08 2.82 -14.21
N LYS A 188 10.09 1.89 -13.26
CA LYS A 188 8.96 1.61 -12.37
C LYS A 188 9.39 1.88 -10.92
N ALA A 189 8.43 2.19 -10.06
CA ALA A 189 8.65 2.39 -8.63
C ALA A 189 7.68 1.54 -7.80
N GLY A 190 7.96 1.43 -6.50
CA GLY A 190 6.95 1.08 -5.50
C GLY A 190 6.29 2.34 -4.95
N LEU A 191 4.97 2.41 -4.99
CA LEU A 191 4.18 3.57 -4.60
C LEU A 191 3.39 3.22 -3.33
N PHE A 192 3.61 3.98 -2.28
CA PHE A 192 2.94 3.81 -1.00
C PHE A 192 1.83 4.85 -0.89
N TYR A 193 0.60 4.40 -1.09
CA TYR A 193 -0.54 5.29 -1.23
C TYR A 193 -1.30 5.52 0.06
N ILE A 194 -1.60 6.79 0.31
CA ILE A 194 -2.58 7.18 1.30
C ILE A 194 -3.97 6.88 0.74
N GLY A 195 -4.78 6.13 1.50
CA GLY A 195 -6.09 5.66 1.05
C GLY A 195 -7.03 6.80 0.66
N SER A 196 -6.96 7.92 1.40
CA SER A 196 -7.75 9.09 1.06
C SER A 196 -7.33 9.76 -0.26
N ASN A 197 -6.07 9.62 -0.68
CA ASN A 197 -5.62 10.11 -2.00
C ASN A 197 -6.08 9.18 -3.12
N VAL A 198 -6.12 7.87 -2.88
CA VAL A 198 -6.64 6.89 -3.86
C VAL A 198 -8.10 7.19 -4.23
N VAL A 199 -8.94 7.58 -3.28
CA VAL A 199 -10.35 7.94 -3.57
C VAL A 199 -10.51 9.30 -4.25
N GLN A 200 -9.53 10.21 -4.10
CA GLN A 200 -9.53 11.52 -4.75
C GLN A 200 -8.93 11.48 -6.16
N ALA A 201 -7.94 10.61 -6.40
CA ALA A 201 -7.24 10.45 -7.66
C ALA A 201 -7.30 9.00 -8.18
N PRO A 202 -8.50 8.40 -8.35
CA PRO A 202 -8.63 6.98 -8.68
C PRO A 202 -8.09 6.65 -10.09
N ALA A 203 -8.18 7.58 -11.04
CA ALA A 203 -7.60 7.40 -12.37
C ALA A 203 -6.06 7.32 -12.32
N ALA A 204 -5.42 8.05 -11.39
CA ALA A 204 -3.97 7.99 -11.20
C ALA A 204 -3.55 6.64 -10.61
N ALA A 205 -4.27 6.14 -9.59
CA ALA A 205 -4.00 4.82 -9.02
C ALA A 205 -4.19 3.68 -10.05
N GLN A 206 -5.23 3.75 -10.90
CA GLN A 206 -5.42 2.80 -12.01
C GLN A 206 -4.27 2.90 -13.03
N ARG A 207 -3.85 4.12 -13.38
CA ARG A 207 -2.73 4.36 -14.30
C ARG A 207 -1.43 3.79 -13.76
N ALA A 208 -1.09 4.07 -12.50
CA ALA A 208 0.11 3.54 -11.87
C ALA A 208 0.16 2.01 -11.89
N LEU A 209 -0.96 1.36 -11.54
CA LEU A 209 -1.05 -0.09 -11.63
C LEU A 209 -0.90 -0.57 -13.08
N ALA A 210 -1.45 0.13 -14.08
CA ALA A 210 -1.36 -0.23 -15.49
C ALA A 210 0.05 -0.10 -16.07
N ASP A 211 0.83 0.86 -15.56
CA ASP A 211 2.20 1.13 -15.99
C ASP A 211 3.20 0.13 -15.38
N GLY A 212 2.78 -0.64 -14.37
CA GLY A 212 3.59 -1.68 -13.73
C GLY A 212 4.28 -1.24 -12.46
N HIS A 213 3.86 -0.12 -11.87
CA HIS A 213 4.27 0.24 -10.51
C HIS A 213 3.70 -0.75 -9.50
N THR A 214 4.41 -0.96 -8.39
CA THR A 214 3.88 -1.72 -7.25
C THR A 214 3.10 -0.79 -6.38
N LEU A 215 1.88 -1.16 -5.99
CA LEU A 215 1.05 -0.37 -5.08
C LEU A 215 1.10 -0.98 -3.68
N CYS A 216 1.37 -0.16 -2.68
CA CYS A 216 1.43 -0.52 -1.27
C CYS A 216 0.55 0.43 -0.43
N VAL A 217 0.18 -0.02 0.76
CA VAL A 217 -0.63 0.77 1.72
C VAL A 217 0.27 1.80 2.44
N HIS A 218 -0.23 3.02 2.61
CA HIS A 218 0.38 4.06 3.45
C HIS A 218 -0.65 4.69 4.40
N THR A 219 -1.52 3.86 4.99
CA THR A 219 -2.62 4.27 5.89
C THR A 219 -3.68 5.14 5.21
N TRP A 220 -4.75 5.47 5.93
CA TRP A 220 -5.86 6.26 5.39
C TRP A 220 -5.63 7.76 5.58
N SER A 221 -5.12 8.15 6.77
CA SER A 221 -4.98 9.55 7.17
C SER A 221 -3.57 9.98 7.55
N HIS A 222 -2.57 9.12 7.31
CA HIS A 222 -1.16 9.37 7.59
C HIS A 222 -0.81 9.67 9.08
N PRO A 223 -1.31 8.90 10.07
CA PRO A 223 -0.94 9.09 11.47
C PRO A 223 0.34 8.35 11.87
N ALA A 224 0.98 8.80 12.95
CA ALA A 224 2.02 8.04 13.63
C ALA A 224 1.41 6.77 14.29
N MET A 225 1.65 5.61 13.70
CA MET A 225 0.89 4.38 13.97
C MET A 225 1.07 3.80 15.38
N THR A 226 2.23 3.99 16.01
CA THR A 226 2.48 3.50 17.37
C THR A 226 1.72 4.31 18.42
N SER A 227 1.23 5.49 18.07
CA SER A 227 0.37 6.33 18.92
C SER A 227 -1.11 5.93 18.91
N LEU A 228 -1.50 5.00 18.02
CA LEU A 228 -2.87 4.55 17.86
C LEU A 228 -3.20 3.31 18.70
N SER A 229 -4.48 3.18 19.06
CA SER A 229 -5.03 1.91 19.57
C SER A 229 -4.95 0.83 18.50
N ASN A 230 -5.06 -0.43 18.91
CA ASN A 230 -5.04 -1.56 17.98
C ASN A 230 -6.15 -1.49 16.94
N GLU A 231 -7.36 -1.08 17.34
CA GLU A 231 -8.53 -0.94 16.48
C GLU A 231 -8.33 0.21 15.48
N ALA A 232 -7.71 1.30 15.92
CA ALA A 232 -7.38 2.43 15.04
C ALA A 232 -6.30 2.05 14.01
N VAL A 233 -5.28 1.27 14.39
CA VAL A 233 -4.31 0.68 13.45
C VAL A 233 -5.03 -0.16 12.39
N VAL A 234 -5.95 -1.04 12.80
CA VAL A 234 -6.73 -1.86 11.85
C VAL A 234 -7.56 -0.98 10.92
N ALA A 235 -8.22 0.07 11.43
CA ALA A 235 -9.03 0.96 10.61
C ALA A 235 -8.21 1.70 9.55
N GLU A 236 -7.06 2.27 9.92
CA GLU A 236 -6.13 2.94 9.00
C GLU A 236 -5.68 2.04 7.85
N LEU A 237 -5.33 0.78 8.14
CA LEU A 237 -4.91 -0.17 7.14
C LEU A 237 -6.08 -0.69 6.28
N TYR A 238 -7.23 -0.96 6.91
CA TYR A 238 -8.42 -1.50 6.25
C TYR A 238 -8.95 -0.54 5.17
N TRP A 239 -9.13 0.74 5.51
CA TRP A 239 -9.74 1.69 4.57
C TRP A 239 -8.87 1.94 3.33
N THR A 240 -7.54 1.88 3.49
CA THR A 240 -6.61 1.98 2.35
C THR A 240 -6.58 0.71 1.52
N LEU A 241 -6.60 -0.47 2.15
CA LEU A 241 -6.76 -1.74 1.44
C LEU A 241 -8.05 -1.77 0.62
N ARG A 242 -9.17 -1.32 1.20
CA ARG A 242 -10.47 -1.21 0.53
C ARG A 242 -10.38 -0.26 -0.66
N ALA A 243 -9.83 0.94 -0.48
CA ALA A 243 -9.68 1.93 -1.54
C ALA A 243 -8.86 1.41 -2.72
N ILE A 244 -7.68 0.84 -2.45
CA ILE A 244 -6.82 0.25 -3.50
C ILE A 244 -7.56 -0.87 -4.21
N LYS A 245 -8.21 -1.78 -3.47
CA LYS A 245 -8.95 -2.91 -4.05
C LYS A 245 -10.11 -2.47 -4.92
N GLU A 246 -10.92 -1.54 -4.45
CA GLU A 246 -12.07 -1.02 -5.21
C GLU A 246 -11.60 -0.29 -6.46
N VAL A 247 -10.60 0.58 -6.36
CA VAL A 247 -10.17 1.40 -7.50
C VAL A 247 -9.40 0.60 -8.54
N THR A 248 -8.52 -0.31 -8.12
CA THR A 248 -7.53 -0.94 -9.01
C THR A 248 -7.72 -2.44 -9.21
N GLY A 249 -8.56 -3.08 -8.39
CA GLY A 249 -8.87 -4.50 -8.47
C GLY A 249 -7.88 -5.43 -7.78
N VAL A 250 -6.77 -4.93 -7.24
CA VAL A 250 -5.76 -5.75 -6.55
C VAL A 250 -5.80 -5.59 -5.03
N THR A 251 -5.46 -6.64 -4.29
CA THR A 251 -5.21 -6.57 -2.85
C THR A 251 -3.70 -6.67 -2.61
N THR A 252 -3.09 -5.58 -2.18
CA THR A 252 -1.65 -5.50 -1.93
C THR A 252 -1.20 -6.27 -0.69
N LYS A 253 0.06 -6.72 -0.71
CA LYS A 253 0.77 -7.42 0.36
C LYS A 253 1.81 -6.56 1.06
N CYS A 254 1.89 -5.27 0.78
CA CYS A 254 2.91 -4.39 1.34
C CYS A 254 2.30 -3.11 1.91
N TRP A 255 2.95 -2.60 2.95
CA TRP A 255 2.64 -1.31 3.52
C TRP A 255 3.92 -0.64 4.02
N ARG A 256 3.85 0.68 4.22
CA ARG A 256 4.88 1.45 4.91
C ARG A 256 4.22 2.31 5.99
N PRO A 257 4.78 2.36 7.21
CA PRO A 257 4.28 3.25 8.25
C PRO A 257 4.63 4.71 7.96
N PRO A 258 3.66 5.64 8.05
CA PRO A 258 3.94 7.08 8.13
C PRO A 258 5.03 7.38 9.16
N TYR A 259 5.94 8.31 8.84
CA TYR A 259 7.07 8.70 9.69
C TYR A 259 8.05 7.56 10.05
N GLY A 260 7.94 6.40 9.39
CA GLY A 260 8.65 5.18 9.79
C GLY A 260 8.14 4.60 11.11
N ASP A 261 7.04 5.11 11.66
CA ASP A 261 6.60 4.83 13.02
C ASP A 261 5.95 3.45 13.15
N VAL A 262 6.74 2.47 13.58
CA VAL A 262 6.28 1.09 13.75
C VAL A 262 7.00 0.39 14.91
N ASP A 263 6.25 -0.39 15.68
CA ASP A 263 6.73 -1.29 16.72
C ASP A 263 6.22 -2.71 16.46
N ASP A 264 6.65 -3.68 17.28
CA ASP A 264 6.24 -5.09 17.13
C ASP A 264 4.73 -5.30 17.25
N ARG A 265 4.01 -4.44 17.98
CA ARG A 265 2.54 -4.50 18.06
C ARG A 265 1.92 -4.14 16.70
N VAL A 266 2.35 -3.04 16.10
CA VAL A 266 1.85 -2.60 14.79
C VAL A 266 2.27 -3.57 13.68
N ARG A 267 3.51 -4.09 13.68
CA ARG A 267 3.95 -5.12 12.72
C ARG A 267 3.09 -6.37 12.80
N ALA A 268 2.77 -6.85 14.00
CA ALA A 268 1.95 -8.03 14.19
C ALA A 268 0.53 -7.86 13.63
N ILE A 269 -0.06 -6.67 13.78
CA ILE A 269 -1.38 -6.37 13.23
C ILE A 269 -1.31 -6.33 11.70
N ALA A 270 -0.37 -5.58 11.13
CA ALA A 270 -0.21 -5.48 9.68
C ALA A 270 0.08 -6.85 9.03
N TRP A 271 0.94 -7.67 9.65
CA TRP A 271 1.22 -9.02 9.18
C TRP A 271 -0.03 -9.89 9.12
N GLN A 272 -0.88 -9.85 10.15
CA GLN A 272 -2.14 -10.60 10.16
C GLN A 272 -3.18 -10.07 9.16
N MET A 273 -3.11 -8.79 8.81
CA MET A 273 -3.90 -8.18 7.73
C MET A 273 -3.36 -8.48 6.32
N GLY A 274 -2.34 -9.33 6.21
CA GLY A 274 -1.76 -9.75 4.93
C GLY A 274 -0.75 -8.77 4.35
N LEU A 275 -0.20 -7.86 5.17
CA LEU A 275 0.76 -6.83 4.76
C LEU A 275 2.15 -7.09 5.36
N ALA A 276 3.19 -7.01 4.53
CA ALA A 276 4.58 -6.97 4.94
C ALA A 276 5.05 -5.52 5.09
N THR A 277 5.75 -5.24 6.18
CA THR A 277 6.30 -3.90 6.46
C THR A 277 7.50 -3.63 5.55
N VAL A 278 7.45 -2.52 4.83
CA VAL A 278 8.56 -2.00 4.02
C VAL A 278 8.99 -0.66 4.59
N ILE A 279 10.28 -0.51 4.81
CA ILE A 279 10.91 0.71 5.32
C ILE A 279 12.11 1.04 4.42
N TRP A 280 12.95 1.99 4.80
CA TRP A 280 14.11 2.46 4.05
C TRP A 280 15.37 2.42 4.91
N ASP A 281 16.52 2.46 4.25
CA ASP A 281 17.82 2.68 4.87
C ASP A 281 18.45 4.01 4.47
N GLU A 282 18.04 4.57 3.33
CA GLU A 282 18.48 5.88 2.87
C GLU A 282 17.27 6.81 2.72
N ASP A 283 17.37 7.99 3.32
CA ASP A 283 16.34 9.03 3.31
C ASP A 283 16.82 10.23 2.52
N THR A 284 15.98 10.74 1.62
CA THR A 284 16.29 11.93 0.83
C THR A 284 16.00 13.23 1.58
N ASP A 285 15.19 13.17 2.65
CA ASP A 285 14.63 14.32 3.35
C ASP A 285 13.93 15.33 2.39
N ASP A 286 13.48 14.87 1.23
CA ASP A 286 12.87 15.70 0.18
C ASP A 286 11.58 16.39 0.65
N TRP A 287 10.81 15.71 1.50
CA TRP A 287 9.61 16.24 2.16
C TRP A 287 9.86 17.53 2.96
N ASN A 288 11.09 17.75 3.42
CA ASN A 288 11.47 18.94 4.18
C ASN A 288 12.01 20.07 3.28
N MET A 289 12.05 19.91 1.95
CA MET A 289 12.38 21.01 1.04
C MET A 289 11.27 22.07 1.00
N PRO A 290 11.60 23.36 0.80
CA PRO A 290 10.60 24.40 0.61
C PRO A 290 9.66 24.08 -0.56
N GLY A 291 8.40 23.80 -0.24
CA GLY A 291 7.34 23.52 -1.20
C GLY A 291 5.95 23.75 -0.61
N ASP A 292 4.92 23.36 -1.36
CA ASP A 292 3.56 23.34 -0.84
C ASP A 292 3.47 22.33 0.33
N GLY A 293 3.01 22.80 1.49
CA GLY A 293 3.01 22.00 2.74
C GLY A 293 4.12 22.38 3.74
N GLY A 294 5.10 23.18 3.34
CA GLY A 294 6.17 23.66 4.22
C GLY A 294 7.53 23.07 3.87
N GLY A 295 8.42 23.00 4.85
CA GLY A 295 9.81 22.54 4.67
C GLY A 295 10.83 23.67 4.74
N ASN A 296 11.97 23.41 5.40
CA ASN A 296 13.05 24.38 5.62
C ASN A 296 14.43 23.87 5.17
N LEU A 297 14.54 22.63 4.69
CA LEU A 297 15.78 22.03 4.24
C LEU A 297 16.17 22.56 2.86
N SER A 298 17.37 23.09 2.71
CA SER A 298 17.76 23.68 1.42
C SER A 298 17.78 22.61 0.32
N PRO A 299 17.31 22.91 -0.91
CA PRO A 299 17.45 21.99 -2.04
C PRO A 299 18.90 21.54 -2.26
N SER A 300 19.88 22.42 -2.02
CA SER A 300 21.31 22.07 -2.12
C SER A 300 21.78 21.04 -1.08
N THR A 301 21.10 20.94 0.07
CA THR A 301 21.41 19.92 1.07
C THR A 301 20.95 18.55 0.58
N VAL A 302 19.71 18.48 0.06
CA VAL A 302 19.16 17.26 -0.54
C VAL A 302 19.99 16.83 -1.75
N ASP A 303 20.38 17.78 -2.62
CA ASP A 303 21.31 17.53 -3.72
C ASP A 303 22.60 16.87 -3.24
N GLY A 304 23.17 17.34 -2.12
CA GLY A 304 24.37 16.76 -1.52
C GLY A 304 24.20 15.30 -1.10
N TYR A 305 23.00 14.86 -0.70
CA TYR A 305 22.74 13.44 -0.39
C TYR A 305 22.88 12.57 -1.64
N PHE A 306 22.25 12.97 -2.75
CA PHE A 306 22.39 12.26 -4.03
C PHE A 306 23.82 12.25 -4.56
N GLU A 307 24.52 13.39 -4.49
CA GLU A 307 25.93 13.48 -4.88
C GLU A 307 26.81 12.53 -4.05
N ASN A 308 26.55 12.45 -2.74
CA ASN A 308 27.30 11.57 -1.84
C ASN A 308 27.04 10.10 -2.12
N TRP A 309 25.80 9.67 -2.34
CA TRP A 309 25.50 8.27 -2.70
C TRP A 309 26.13 7.90 -4.04
N ILE A 310 26.04 8.77 -5.05
CA ILE A 310 26.69 8.57 -6.35
C ILE A 310 28.22 8.47 -6.19
N ALA A 311 28.83 9.35 -5.41
CA ALA A 311 30.27 9.35 -5.16
C ALA A 311 30.71 8.08 -4.43
N ALA A 312 29.98 7.67 -3.39
CA ALA A 312 30.23 6.45 -2.62
C ALA A 312 30.15 5.19 -3.48
N ARG A 313 29.17 5.11 -4.39
CA ARG A 313 29.05 3.99 -5.32
C ARG A 313 30.17 3.97 -6.36
N LYS A 314 30.55 5.14 -6.91
CA LYS A 314 31.66 5.26 -7.87
C LYS A 314 33.03 4.95 -7.27
N ASN A 315 33.27 5.35 -6.02
CA ASN A 315 34.56 5.14 -5.35
C ASN A 315 34.66 3.78 -4.65
N GLY A 316 33.56 3.02 -4.59
CA GLY A 316 33.51 1.67 -4.01
C GLY A 316 33.32 1.62 -2.50
N SER A 317 33.06 2.74 -1.82
CA SER A 317 32.70 2.73 -0.40
C SER A 317 31.29 2.19 -0.16
N ASP A 318 30.37 2.40 -1.11
CA ASP A 318 29.10 1.66 -1.15
C ASP A 318 29.31 0.29 -1.83
N SER A 319 29.51 -0.74 -1.02
CA SER A 319 29.98 -2.07 -1.46
C SER A 319 29.36 -3.27 -0.75
N SER A 320 28.39 -3.07 0.16
CA SER A 320 27.89 -4.16 1.02
C SER A 320 26.51 -4.69 0.62
N THR A 321 25.58 -3.79 0.28
CA THR A 321 24.19 -4.10 -0.08
C THR A 321 23.69 -3.09 -1.11
N GLY A 322 22.45 -3.22 -1.56
CA GLY A 322 21.73 -2.13 -2.20
C GLY A 322 20.86 -1.40 -1.18
N HIS A 323 20.09 -0.43 -1.66
CA HIS A 323 19.34 0.49 -0.81
C HIS A 323 17.85 0.50 -1.17
N ILE A 324 16.98 0.67 -0.18
CA ILE A 324 15.58 1.10 -0.38
C ILE A 324 15.51 2.56 0.04
N ILE A 325 15.00 3.40 -0.86
CA ILE A 325 15.12 4.86 -0.74
C ILE A 325 13.76 5.47 -0.44
N LEU A 326 13.69 6.32 0.59
CA LEU A 326 12.51 7.14 0.85
C LEU A 326 12.53 8.40 -0.01
N GLN A 327 11.48 8.57 -0.81
CA GLN A 327 11.13 9.77 -1.57
C GLN A 327 9.61 9.94 -1.54
N HIS A 328 9.13 11.10 -1.96
CA HIS A 328 7.70 11.40 -1.89
C HIS A 328 7.15 11.99 -3.19
N GLU A 329 5.91 11.65 -3.55
CA GLU A 329 5.12 12.34 -4.59
C GLU A 329 4.15 13.36 -3.95
N LEU A 330 4.69 14.24 -3.09
CA LEU A 330 3.91 15.14 -2.23
C LEU A 330 3.50 16.45 -2.90
N ASN A 331 4.43 17.07 -3.63
CA ASN A 331 4.27 18.41 -4.18
C ASN A 331 5.28 18.66 -5.30
N ASN A 332 5.29 19.89 -5.82
CA ASN A 332 6.20 20.30 -6.87
C ASN A 332 7.69 20.13 -6.53
N ALA A 333 8.10 20.34 -5.27
CA ALA A 333 9.49 20.27 -4.85
C ALA A 333 10.00 18.83 -4.86
N THR A 334 9.24 17.90 -4.30
CA THR A 334 9.63 16.48 -4.25
C THR A 334 9.61 15.85 -5.64
N VAL A 335 8.60 16.16 -6.47
CA VAL A 335 8.52 15.69 -7.86
C VAL A 335 9.66 16.27 -8.70
N SER A 336 9.97 17.57 -8.59
CA SER A 336 11.11 18.18 -9.30
C SER A 336 12.46 17.57 -8.89
N MET A 337 12.62 17.23 -7.62
CA MET A 337 13.82 16.56 -7.11
C MET A 337 13.94 15.16 -7.75
N ALA A 338 12.86 14.38 -7.74
CA ALA A 338 12.83 13.07 -8.37
C ALA A 338 13.16 13.14 -9.88
N GLU A 339 12.59 14.11 -10.58
CA GLU A 339 12.84 14.34 -12.01
C GLU A 339 14.30 14.71 -12.31
N LYS A 340 14.93 15.48 -11.43
CA LYS A 340 16.33 15.89 -11.54
C LYS A 340 17.28 14.71 -11.33
N TRP A 341 17.06 13.90 -10.28
CA TRP A 341 18.06 12.95 -9.81
C TRP A 341 17.95 11.55 -10.39
N LEU A 342 16.76 11.11 -10.81
CA LEU A 342 16.58 9.77 -11.37
C LEU A 342 17.56 9.46 -12.53
N PRO A 343 17.76 10.34 -13.54
CA PRO A 343 18.65 10.04 -14.66
C PRO A 343 20.12 9.89 -14.23
N GLU A 344 20.56 10.63 -13.21
CA GLU A 344 21.92 10.54 -12.67
C GLU A 344 22.11 9.26 -11.85
N ILE A 345 21.12 8.88 -11.06
CA ILE A 345 21.14 7.64 -10.27
C ILE A 345 21.15 6.42 -11.20
N GLN A 346 20.36 6.42 -12.28
CA GLN A 346 20.33 5.34 -13.26
C GLN A 346 21.68 5.10 -13.97
N GLN A 347 22.59 6.08 -14.00
CA GLN A 347 23.94 5.89 -14.56
C GLN A 347 24.86 5.07 -13.65
N VAL A 348 24.51 4.92 -12.36
CA VAL A 348 25.43 4.45 -11.32
C VAL A 348 24.86 3.25 -10.55
N PHE A 349 23.54 3.22 -10.39
CA PHE A 349 22.79 2.16 -9.70
C PHE A 349 21.86 1.42 -10.66
N ASN A 350 21.53 0.19 -10.29
CA ASN A 350 20.48 -0.59 -10.91
C ASN A 350 19.12 -0.25 -10.26
N VAL A 351 18.40 0.70 -10.86
CA VAL A 351 17.17 1.27 -10.30
C VAL A 351 15.96 0.39 -10.60
N MET A 352 15.20 0.03 -9.57
CA MET A 352 14.05 -0.88 -9.67
C MET A 352 12.99 -0.61 -8.60
N PRO A 353 11.73 -1.05 -8.78
CA PRO A 353 10.79 -1.12 -7.66
C PRO A 353 11.35 -1.96 -6.51
N TRP A 354 11.15 -1.54 -5.25
CA TRP A 354 11.71 -2.23 -4.08
C TRP A 354 11.43 -3.75 -4.06
N ASN A 355 10.26 -4.19 -4.51
CA ASN A 355 9.87 -5.60 -4.49
C ASN A 355 10.72 -6.45 -5.44
N GLN A 356 11.28 -5.84 -6.49
CA GLN A 356 12.17 -6.53 -7.42
C GLN A 356 13.54 -6.82 -6.81
N CYS A 357 14.02 -5.99 -5.86
CA CYS A 357 15.23 -6.28 -5.08
C CYS A 357 15.12 -7.65 -4.38
N PHE A 358 13.91 -8.04 -3.97
CA PHE A 358 13.64 -9.29 -3.26
C PHE A 358 13.09 -10.41 -4.15
N ASN A 359 13.11 -10.24 -5.48
CA ASN A 359 12.51 -11.17 -6.44
C ASN A 359 11.02 -11.46 -6.18
N ILE A 360 10.28 -10.50 -5.61
CA ILE A 360 8.85 -10.65 -5.34
C ILE A 360 8.09 -10.42 -6.65
N SER A 361 7.67 -11.52 -7.27
CA SER A 361 6.91 -11.53 -8.53
C SER A 361 5.39 -11.52 -8.33
N GLN A 362 4.91 -11.65 -7.09
CA GLN A 362 3.48 -11.70 -6.74
C GLN A 362 3.15 -10.76 -5.56
N PRO A 363 3.23 -9.43 -5.76
CA PRO A 363 2.96 -8.44 -4.72
C PRO A 363 1.47 -8.33 -4.34
N TYR A 364 0.58 -9.00 -5.07
CA TYR A 364 -0.87 -8.99 -4.86
C TYR A 364 -1.43 -10.39 -4.56
N TRP A 365 -2.61 -10.45 -3.94
CA TRP A 365 -3.27 -11.72 -3.59
C TRP A 365 -3.99 -12.40 -4.76
N GLU A 366 -4.26 -11.66 -5.84
CA GLU A 366 -4.95 -12.15 -7.04
C GLU A 366 -4.10 -13.19 -7.78
N LYS A 367 -4.58 -14.44 -7.84
CA LYS A 367 -3.86 -15.56 -8.48
C LYS A 367 -3.76 -15.47 -9.99
N ASN A 368 -4.72 -14.79 -10.63
CA ASN A 368 -4.76 -14.61 -12.08
C ASN A 368 -4.07 -13.30 -12.52
N PHE A 369 -3.32 -12.67 -11.61
CA PHE A 369 -2.61 -11.43 -11.87
C PHE A 369 -1.15 -11.72 -12.23
N VAL A 370 -0.69 -11.11 -13.32
CA VAL A 370 0.70 -11.25 -13.79
C VAL A 370 1.39 -9.91 -13.60
N TYR A 371 2.25 -9.79 -12.60
CA TYR A 371 3.02 -8.57 -12.35
C TYR A 371 4.26 -8.48 -13.27
N PRO A 372 4.60 -7.31 -13.84
CA PRO A 372 5.65 -7.20 -14.86
C PRO A 372 7.03 -7.08 -14.20
N THR A 373 7.64 -8.21 -13.88
CA THR A 373 8.99 -8.29 -13.31
C THR A 373 10.06 -7.81 -14.30
N LEU A 374 11.20 -7.31 -13.80
CA LEU A 374 12.33 -6.86 -14.64
C LEU A 374 12.92 -7.95 -15.54
N ASN A 375 12.87 -9.20 -15.12
CA ASN A 375 13.39 -10.36 -15.87
C ASN A 375 12.38 -10.96 -16.87
N GLY A 376 11.29 -10.25 -17.20
CA GLY A 376 10.36 -10.67 -18.24
C GLY A 376 9.60 -11.97 -17.93
N SER A 377 9.27 -12.23 -16.66
CA SER A 377 8.45 -13.38 -16.29
C SER A 377 7.08 -13.30 -16.96
N THR A 378 6.92 -14.02 -18.07
CA THR A 378 5.64 -14.46 -18.60
C THR A 378 5.26 -15.73 -17.83
N PRO A 379 4.16 -15.77 -17.08
CA PRO A 379 3.62 -17.02 -16.59
C PRO A 379 2.96 -17.77 -17.75
N SER A 380 3.26 -19.07 -17.84
CA SER A 380 2.61 -20.05 -18.71
C SER A 380 1.09 -19.85 -18.74
N THR A 381 0.56 -19.43 -19.89
CA THR A 381 -0.86 -19.61 -20.22
C THR A 381 -1.10 -21.09 -20.49
N ASN A 382 -1.45 -21.84 -19.46
CA ASN A 382 -2.14 -23.12 -19.65
C ASN A 382 -3.35 -23.19 -18.74
N THR A 383 -4.35 -22.36 -19.03
CA THR A 383 -5.75 -22.78 -18.92
C THR A 383 -6.63 -21.94 -19.82
N THR A 384 -6.85 -22.42 -21.04
CA THR A 384 -8.01 -22.04 -21.84
C THR A 384 -9.25 -22.54 -21.09
N VAL A 385 -9.87 -21.68 -20.27
CA VAL A 385 -11.23 -21.96 -19.79
C VAL A 385 -12.18 -21.45 -20.87
N SER A 386 -12.56 -22.34 -21.79
CA SER A 386 -13.71 -22.13 -22.65
C SER A 386 -14.96 -22.00 -21.78
N GLN A 387 -15.40 -20.78 -21.52
CA GLN A 387 -16.72 -20.51 -20.99
C GLN A 387 -17.75 -20.67 -22.11
N ASN A 388 -18.28 -21.89 -22.25
CA ASN A 388 -19.58 -22.08 -22.90
C ASN A 388 -20.66 -21.62 -21.92
N VAL A 389 -21.01 -20.33 -21.95
CA VAL A 389 -22.26 -19.86 -21.36
C VAL A 389 -23.33 -19.96 -22.43
N THR A 390 -24.14 -21.02 -22.34
CA THR A 390 -25.38 -21.15 -23.11
C THR A 390 -26.42 -20.21 -22.52
N VAL A 391 -26.56 -19.00 -23.10
CA VAL A 391 -27.69 -18.12 -22.82
C VAL A 391 -28.91 -18.69 -23.55
N THR A 392 -29.81 -19.33 -22.81
CA THR A 392 -31.14 -19.71 -23.33
C THR A 392 -32.02 -18.47 -23.32
N ALA A 393 -32.10 -17.76 -24.44
CA ALA A 393 -33.05 -16.68 -24.65
C ALA A 393 -34.39 -17.27 -25.14
N SER A 394 -35.42 -17.19 -24.31
CA SER A 394 -36.80 -17.50 -24.70
C SER A 394 -37.37 -16.41 -25.60
N ILE A 395 -37.66 -16.77 -26.85
CA ILE A 395 -38.25 -15.92 -27.88
C ILE A 395 -39.76 -15.76 -27.61
N GLY A 396 -40.19 -14.53 -27.36
CA GLY A 396 -41.59 -14.11 -27.43
C GLY A 396 -41.75 -13.10 -28.56
N SER A 397 -42.32 -13.54 -29.68
CA SER A 397 -42.60 -12.73 -30.87
C SER A 397 -43.78 -11.77 -30.66
N ALA A 398 -43.63 -10.51 -31.11
CA ALA A 398 -44.73 -9.75 -31.73
C ALA A 398 -44.23 -8.56 -32.56
N ALA A 399 -44.36 -8.73 -33.88
CA ALA A 399 -44.74 -7.81 -34.96
C ALA A 399 -44.20 -6.36 -35.08
N ALA A 400 -43.73 -6.09 -36.30
CA ALA A 400 -43.20 -4.86 -36.90
C ALA A 400 -44.23 -3.74 -37.15
N VAL A 401 -43.75 -2.48 -37.22
CA VAL A 401 -44.13 -1.47 -38.24
C VAL A 401 -42.95 -0.52 -38.53
N GLN A 402 -42.85 -0.08 -39.79
CA GLN A 402 -41.77 0.62 -40.49
C GLN A 402 -41.99 2.16 -40.60
N SER A 403 -40.88 2.89 -40.84
CA SER A 403 -40.67 4.12 -41.65
C SER A 403 -40.99 5.56 -41.14
N SER A 404 -39.88 6.30 -40.85
CA SER A 404 -39.39 7.57 -41.46
C SER A 404 -40.08 8.97 -41.16
N PRO A 405 -39.41 10.15 -41.35
CA PRO A 405 -39.37 11.35 -40.46
C PRO A 405 -40.24 12.52 -41.03
N PRO A 406 -40.16 13.85 -40.69
CA PRO A 406 -39.22 14.68 -39.89
C PRO A 406 -39.92 15.61 -38.85
N SER A 407 -39.26 16.45 -38.04
CA SER A 407 -39.04 17.89 -38.34
C SER A 407 -38.55 18.64 -37.09
N SER A 408 -37.77 19.68 -37.35
CA SER A 408 -37.29 20.76 -36.48
C SER A 408 -38.36 21.52 -35.67
N ALA A 409 -38.01 21.92 -34.44
CA ALA A 409 -38.39 23.22 -33.87
C ALA A 409 -37.47 23.62 -32.71
N SER A 410 -36.90 24.82 -32.85
CA SER A 410 -36.24 25.65 -31.86
C SER A 410 -37.16 26.11 -30.71
N VAL A 411 -36.61 26.45 -29.53
CA VAL A 411 -36.67 27.82 -28.92
C VAL A 411 -36.26 27.82 -27.42
N SER A 412 -35.42 28.83 -27.11
CA SER A 412 -35.22 29.58 -25.85
C SER A 412 -34.60 28.97 -24.58
N SER A 413 -33.34 29.36 -24.36
CA SER A 413 -32.80 30.13 -23.22
C SER A 413 -33.58 30.23 -21.89
N SER A 414 -32.88 29.92 -20.79
CA SER A 414 -32.90 30.77 -19.59
C SER A 414 -31.61 30.61 -18.77
N ASN A 415 -30.92 31.73 -18.59
CA ASN A 415 -29.84 31.96 -17.62
C ASN A 415 -30.24 31.57 -16.19
N ARG A 416 -29.31 30.98 -15.44
CA ARG A 416 -29.17 31.22 -13.99
C ARG A 416 -27.70 31.32 -13.59
N ASN A 417 -27.35 32.50 -13.10
CA ASN A 417 -26.20 32.77 -12.23
C ASN A 417 -26.34 32.02 -10.90
N SER A 418 -25.23 31.49 -10.39
CA SER A 418 -24.97 31.39 -8.95
C SER A 418 -23.46 31.31 -8.72
N THR A 419 -22.84 32.44 -8.36
CA THR A 419 -22.24 32.71 -7.03
C THR A 419 -21.08 31.79 -6.66
N THR A 420 -19.88 32.32 -6.89
CA THR A 420 -18.61 31.88 -6.31
C THR A 420 -18.59 32.13 -4.81
N SER A 421 -18.21 31.11 -4.02
CA SER A 421 -17.89 31.27 -2.61
C SER A 421 -16.40 30.96 -2.40
N SER A 422 -15.75 31.86 -1.70
CA SER A 422 -14.31 31.96 -1.50
C SER A 422 -13.79 30.87 -0.56
N GLY A 423 -12.76 30.14 -0.99
CA GLY A 423 -12.00 29.22 -0.16
C GLY A 423 -11.15 29.95 0.87
N ILE A 424 -11.27 29.52 2.12
CA ILE A 424 -10.49 29.98 3.28
C ILE A 424 -9.12 29.29 3.21
N ARG A 425 -8.05 30.08 3.12
CA ARG A 425 -6.67 29.63 3.32
C ARG A 425 -6.38 29.60 4.83
N LEU A 426 -5.91 28.47 5.35
CA LEU A 426 -5.30 28.40 6.68
C LEU A 426 -3.78 28.28 6.56
N SER A 427 -3.10 29.04 7.40
CA SER A 427 -1.67 29.33 7.40
C SER A 427 -0.82 28.29 8.13
N SER A 428 0.44 28.26 7.71
CA SER A 428 1.60 27.47 8.15
C SER A 428 1.99 27.58 9.63
N SER A 429 2.74 26.58 10.11
CA SER A 429 3.63 26.68 11.27
C SER A 429 4.81 25.70 11.10
N GLY A 430 6.03 26.20 11.25
CA GLY A 430 7.27 25.50 10.92
C GLY A 430 7.69 24.41 11.91
N PHE A 431 8.46 23.45 11.41
CA PHE A 431 9.00 22.32 12.16
C PHE A 431 10.45 22.56 12.59
N VAL A 432 10.76 22.13 13.82
CA VAL A 432 12.11 22.06 14.38
C VAL A 432 12.56 20.60 14.29
N SER A 433 13.64 20.39 13.54
CA SER A 433 14.30 19.10 13.30
C SER A 433 14.81 18.45 14.59
N CYS A 434 14.62 17.14 14.73
CA CYS A 434 15.39 16.29 15.62
C CYS A 434 16.49 15.61 14.79
N LEU A 435 17.70 16.18 14.79
CA LEU A 435 18.88 15.54 14.21
C LEU A 435 19.21 14.27 15.00
N ILE A 436 19.14 13.10 14.36
CA ILE A 436 19.83 11.91 14.82
C ILE A 436 21.25 11.97 14.24
N GLY A 437 22.20 12.43 15.04
CA GLY A 437 23.61 12.42 14.68
C GLY A 437 24.16 10.99 14.64
N MET A 438 24.52 10.51 13.45
CA MET A 438 25.38 9.34 13.32
C MET A 438 26.80 9.69 13.79
N ILE A 439 27.23 9.08 14.90
CA ILE A 439 28.62 9.10 15.34
C ILE A 439 29.43 8.16 14.44
N VAL A 440 30.26 8.74 13.57
CA VAL A 440 31.31 8.03 12.85
C VAL A 440 32.48 7.82 13.81
N ILE A 441 32.69 6.58 14.26
CA ILE A 441 33.92 6.19 14.97
C ILE A 441 35.02 5.99 13.93
N ALA A 442 35.85 7.01 13.74
CA ALA A 442 37.11 6.88 13.01
C ALA A 442 38.16 6.21 13.91
N TYR A 443 38.59 5.00 13.56
CA TYR A 443 39.83 4.42 14.08
C TYR A 443 41.01 5.05 13.35
N ALA A 444 41.90 5.71 14.09
CA ALA A 444 43.23 6.08 13.61
C ALA A 444 44.24 5.10 14.23
N ILE A 445 44.94 4.37 13.35
CA ILE A 445 46.24 3.67 13.43
C ILE A 445 46.60 3.02 14.78
#